data_AF-A0A224YMY8-F1
#
_entry.id   AF-A0A224YMY8-F1
#
_cell.length_a   1.000
_cell.length_b   1.000
_cell.length_c   1.000
_cell.angle_alpha   90.00
_cell.angle_beta   90.00
_cell.angle_gamma   90.00
#
_symmetry.space_group_name_H-M   'P 1'
#
loop_
_entity.id
_entity.type
_entity.pdbx_description
1 polymer ?
#
loop_
_entity_poly.entity_id
_entity_poly.type
_entity_poly.pdbx_seq_one_letter_code
_entity_poly.pdbx_strand_id
1 'polypeptide(L)'
;MTMLACIFLLGISVGSFGLESEDFKKELERNRTYWTFKTSYMPSTYTLCYRYRKYRNYTETPLLLREKYEIYDDLNGTNRLRERTYWSVETPNDGSRASNNFLFTRMRDRQNVTYNLSYWNPTQKCFVFTFNVSGVDRMHCEVNVWDALPQNDTEVSSCLTWVNSSLTSKCSFSLSYYFENCDRPYNFTRYGITTDSY
;
A
#
# COMPACT_ATOMS: atom_id res chain seq x y z
N MET A 1 -49.60 34.54 4.62
CA MET A 1 -49.03 33.20 4.89
C MET A 1 -48.06 32.88 3.76
N THR A 2 -46.78 33.13 3.96
CA THR A 2 -45.71 32.83 3.00
C THR A 2 -44.77 31.84 3.66
N MET A 3 -44.75 30.61 3.13
CA MET A 3 -43.84 29.54 3.57
C MET A 3 -42.41 29.88 3.14
N LEU A 4 -41.52 30.06 4.11
CA LEU A 4 -40.07 30.13 3.88
C LEU A 4 -39.51 28.71 3.79
N ALA A 5 -39.14 28.31 2.58
CA ALA A 5 -38.45 27.05 2.30
C ALA A 5 -37.01 27.11 2.86
N CYS A 6 -36.73 26.29 3.88
CA CYS A 6 -35.38 26.06 4.38
C CYS A 6 -34.64 25.12 3.42
N ILE A 7 -33.89 25.69 2.48
CA ILE A 7 -32.90 24.94 1.69
C ILE A 7 -31.69 24.69 2.60
N PHE A 8 -31.66 23.50 3.22
CA PHE A 8 -30.45 22.98 3.84
C PHE A 8 -29.45 22.62 2.74
N LEU A 9 -28.62 23.58 2.36
CA LEU A 9 -27.34 23.31 1.72
C LEU A 9 -26.45 22.64 2.76
N LEU A 10 -26.63 21.33 2.95
CA LEU A 10 -25.62 20.47 3.56
C LEU A 10 -24.43 20.45 2.60
N GLY A 11 -23.60 21.48 2.70
CA GLY A 11 -22.26 21.49 2.14
C GLY A 11 -21.55 20.27 2.68
N ILE A 12 -21.37 19.28 1.81
CA ILE A 12 -20.48 18.15 2.05
C ILE A 12 -19.13 18.80 2.30
N SER A 13 -18.77 18.92 3.57
CA SER A 13 -17.40 19.20 3.98
C SER A 13 -16.62 17.97 3.57
N VAL A 14 -16.14 17.97 2.32
CA VAL A 14 -15.04 17.12 1.91
C VAL A 14 -13.88 17.61 2.77
N GLY A 15 -13.72 17.00 3.95
CA GLY A 15 -12.62 17.28 4.84
C GLY A 15 -11.36 17.14 4.00
N SER A 16 -10.69 18.26 3.78
CA SER A 16 -9.36 18.29 3.19
C SER A 16 -8.45 17.56 4.17
N PHE A 17 -8.35 16.23 4.04
CA PHE A 17 -7.40 15.44 4.81
C PHE A 17 -6.01 15.88 4.35
N GLY A 18 -5.43 16.82 5.10
CA GLY A 18 -4.12 17.37 4.85
C GLY A 18 -3.08 16.26 4.88
N LEU A 19 -2.20 16.25 3.88
CA LEU A 19 -1.05 15.37 3.78
C LEU A 19 0.00 15.79 4.81
N GLU A 20 -0.21 15.48 6.08
CA GLU A 20 0.84 15.62 7.09
C GLU A 20 1.73 14.38 7.04
N SER A 21 2.84 14.47 6.30
CA SER A 21 3.84 13.42 6.13
C SER A 21 4.33 12.82 7.45
N GLU A 22 4.46 13.65 8.49
CA GLU A 22 4.87 13.21 9.82
C GLU A 22 3.85 12.25 10.47
N ASP A 23 2.56 12.49 10.27
CA ASP A 23 1.52 11.61 10.81
C ASP A 23 1.45 10.28 10.04
N PHE A 24 1.68 10.32 8.73
CA PHE A 24 1.80 9.09 7.95
C PHE A 24 3.08 8.31 8.30
N LYS A 25 4.19 8.99 8.59
CA LYS A 25 5.42 8.33 9.07
C LYS A 25 5.17 7.60 10.38
N LYS A 26 4.50 8.24 11.35
CA LYS A 26 4.07 7.58 12.59
C LYS A 26 3.16 6.41 12.30
N GLU A 27 2.29 6.50 11.29
CA GLU A 27 1.47 5.37 10.86
C GLU A 27 2.35 4.20 10.41
N LEU A 28 3.29 4.40 9.48
CA LEU A 28 4.23 3.34 9.02
C LEU A 28 5.07 2.72 10.15
N GLU A 29 5.36 3.48 11.21
CA GLU A 29 6.08 3.00 12.39
C GLU A 29 5.23 2.10 13.31
N ARG A 30 3.92 2.02 13.09
CA ARG A 30 3.02 1.11 13.82
C ARG A 30 3.28 -0.33 13.40
N ASN A 31 3.04 -1.25 14.34
CA ASN A 31 3.12 -2.69 14.07
C ASN A 31 1.85 -3.18 13.36
N ARG A 32 1.62 -2.72 12.12
CA ARG A 32 0.52 -3.16 11.25
C ARG A 32 1.03 -3.89 10.02
N THR A 33 0.13 -4.61 9.39
CA THR A 33 0.35 -5.15 8.05
C THR A 33 -0.25 -4.18 7.04
N TYR A 34 0.57 -3.77 6.08
CA TYR A 34 0.18 -2.97 4.93
C TYR A 34 0.16 -3.88 3.72
N TRP A 35 -0.89 -3.80 2.92
CA TRP A 35 -1.07 -4.58 1.72
C TRP A 35 -1.08 -3.66 0.51
N THR A 36 -0.41 -4.06 -0.55
CA THR A 36 -0.64 -3.45 -1.87
C THR A 36 -1.99 -3.96 -2.37
N PHE A 37 -2.93 -3.05 -2.55
CA PHE A 37 -4.28 -3.34 -3.03
C PHE A 37 -4.35 -3.25 -4.56
N LYS A 38 -3.89 -2.15 -5.15
CA LYS A 38 -3.78 -1.98 -6.62
C LYS A 38 -2.42 -1.44 -6.99
N THR A 39 -1.90 -1.84 -8.14
CA THR A 39 -0.57 -1.41 -8.62
C THR A 39 -0.54 -1.28 -10.13
N SER A 40 0.27 -0.35 -10.66
CA SER A 40 0.43 -0.09 -12.09
C SER A 40 1.70 -0.63 -12.74
N TYR A 41 2.60 -1.26 -11.96
CA TYR A 41 3.92 -1.67 -12.46
C TYR A 41 4.18 -3.17 -12.41
N MET A 42 3.41 -3.91 -11.60
CA MET A 42 3.66 -5.33 -11.44
C MET A 42 2.98 -6.13 -12.55
N PRO A 43 3.69 -7.08 -13.18
CA PRO A 43 3.10 -8.03 -14.11
C PRO A 43 2.28 -9.07 -13.34
N SER A 44 1.06 -9.33 -13.79
CA SER A 44 0.11 -10.27 -13.17
C SER A 44 0.57 -11.73 -13.21
N THR A 45 1.54 -12.03 -14.07
CA THR A 45 2.00 -13.38 -14.36
C THR A 45 3.04 -13.90 -13.38
N TYR A 46 3.62 -13.06 -12.51
CA TYR A 46 4.79 -13.46 -11.72
C TYR A 46 4.63 -13.34 -10.22
N THR A 47 3.99 -12.27 -9.72
CA THR A 47 4.01 -11.95 -8.29
C THR A 47 2.65 -11.52 -7.76
N LEU A 48 2.27 -11.99 -6.57
CA LEU A 48 0.98 -11.75 -5.94
C LEU A 48 1.12 -11.37 -4.46
N CYS A 49 0.07 -10.74 -3.92
CA CYS A 49 -0.16 -10.67 -2.47
C CYS A 49 0.95 -9.96 -1.69
N TYR A 50 1.42 -8.84 -2.23
CA TYR A 50 2.41 -8.00 -1.58
C TYR A 50 1.87 -7.42 -0.28
N ARG A 51 2.63 -7.66 0.78
CA ARG A 51 2.40 -7.03 2.07
C ARG A 51 3.69 -6.76 2.78
N TYR A 52 3.72 -5.69 3.55
CA TYR A 52 4.85 -5.34 4.39
C TYR A 52 4.38 -4.98 5.79
N ARG A 53 5.29 -5.15 6.75
CA ARG A 53 5.08 -4.74 8.14
C ARG A 53 6.41 -4.31 8.72
N LYS A 54 6.36 -3.51 9.79
CA LYS A 54 7.54 -3.16 10.57
C LYS A 54 8.30 -4.42 11.02
N TYR A 55 9.61 -4.42 10.80
CA TYR A 55 10.49 -5.51 11.20
C TYR A 55 10.97 -5.30 12.64
N ARG A 56 10.44 -6.11 13.57
CA ARG A 56 10.76 -6.10 15.02
C ARG A 56 10.37 -4.78 15.74
N ASN A 57 10.53 -4.75 17.06
CA ASN A 57 10.45 -3.52 17.89
C ASN A 57 11.70 -2.64 17.68
N TYR A 58 12.09 -2.45 16.42
CA TYR A 58 13.22 -1.60 16.08
C TYR A 58 12.76 -0.14 16.28
N THR A 59 13.37 0.54 17.24
CA THR A 59 13.15 1.96 17.54
C THR A 59 14.20 2.85 16.88
N GLU A 60 15.15 2.25 16.16
CA GLU A 60 16.24 2.95 15.49
C GLU A 60 15.82 3.41 14.09
N THR A 61 16.46 4.48 13.62
CA THR A 61 16.37 4.97 12.24
C THR A 61 17.52 4.33 11.45
N PRO A 62 17.28 3.81 10.23
CA PRO A 62 16.05 3.91 9.43
C PRO A 62 14.95 2.90 9.83
N LEU A 63 13.69 3.22 9.49
CA LEU A 63 12.58 2.29 9.67
C LEU A 63 12.81 1.04 8.80
N LEU A 64 12.78 -0.15 9.41
CA LEU A 64 12.91 -1.40 8.69
C LEU A 64 11.53 -2.03 8.45
N LEU A 65 11.22 -2.31 7.19
CA LEU A 65 10.03 -3.03 6.77
C LEU A 65 10.41 -4.42 6.26
N ARG A 66 9.64 -5.43 6.67
CA ARG A 66 9.71 -6.77 6.10
C ARG A 66 8.54 -6.95 5.15
N GLU A 67 8.86 -7.12 3.87
CA GLU A 67 7.92 -7.42 2.81
C GLU A 67 7.84 -8.94 2.60
N LYS A 68 6.63 -9.41 2.29
CA LYS A 68 6.31 -10.77 1.88
C LYS A 68 5.43 -10.71 0.64
N TYR A 69 5.69 -11.61 -0.30
CA TYR A 69 4.89 -11.77 -1.52
C TYR A 69 4.94 -13.22 -1.98
N GLU A 70 4.05 -13.57 -2.89
CA GLU A 70 3.96 -14.91 -3.49
C GLU A 70 4.44 -14.84 -4.95
N ILE A 71 5.18 -15.85 -5.39
CA ILE A 71 5.57 -16.04 -6.80
C ILE A 71 5.01 -17.35 -7.33
N TYR A 72 4.66 -17.38 -8.62
CA TYR A 72 4.27 -18.64 -9.28
C TYR A 72 5.50 -19.54 -9.44
N ASP A 73 5.36 -20.81 -9.09
CA ASP A 73 6.33 -21.85 -9.41
C ASP A 73 6.07 -22.39 -10.83
N ASP A 74 6.82 -21.86 -11.80
CA ASP A 74 6.72 -22.20 -13.23
C ASP A 74 6.91 -23.72 -13.50
N LEU A 75 7.41 -24.48 -12.54
CA LEU A 75 7.59 -25.93 -12.66
C LEU A 75 6.30 -26.73 -12.43
N ASN A 76 5.32 -26.19 -11.70
CA ASN A 76 4.10 -26.92 -11.31
C ASN A 76 2.78 -26.14 -11.49
N GLY A 77 2.83 -24.87 -11.92
CA GLY A 77 1.69 -24.05 -12.38
C GLY A 77 0.62 -23.69 -11.34
N THR A 78 0.54 -24.43 -10.23
CA THR A 78 -0.45 -24.28 -9.15
C THR A 78 0.20 -23.94 -7.82
N ASN A 79 1.50 -24.22 -7.68
CA ASN A 79 2.23 -23.94 -6.46
C ASN A 79 2.69 -22.48 -6.44
N ARG A 80 2.57 -21.87 -5.26
CA ARG A 80 3.07 -20.53 -4.99
C ARG A 80 4.20 -20.61 -3.98
N LEU A 81 5.34 -19.99 -4.28
CA LEU A 81 6.44 -19.84 -3.32
C LEU A 81 6.29 -18.52 -2.59
N ARG A 82 6.61 -18.50 -1.29
CA ARG A 82 6.57 -17.30 -0.47
C ARG A 82 7.96 -16.71 -0.34
N GLU A 83 8.14 -15.54 -0.91
CA GLU A 83 9.38 -14.79 -0.83
C GLU A 83 9.34 -13.74 0.28
N ARG A 84 10.53 -13.35 0.73
CA ARG A 84 10.70 -12.33 1.78
C ARG A 84 11.84 -11.41 1.41
N THR A 85 11.61 -10.11 1.57
CA THR A 85 12.64 -9.09 1.43
C THR A 85 12.53 -8.05 2.55
N TYR A 86 13.59 -7.28 2.71
CA TYR A 86 13.69 -6.23 3.72
C TYR A 86 13.99 -4.90 3.05
N TRP A 87 13.32 -3.86 3.52
CA TRP A 87 13.44 -2.50 3.03
C TRP A 87 13.80 -1.59 4.20
N SER A 88 14.80 -0.72 4.03
CA SER A 88 14.98 0.43 4.91
C SER A 88 14.26 1.63 4.33
N VAL A 89 13.56 2.38 5.18
CA VAL A 89 12.75 3.53 4.82
C VAL A 89 13.28 4.76 5.53
N GLU A 90 13.59 5.78 4.73
CA GLU A 90 14.10 7.07 5.19
C GLU A 90 13.28 8.20 4.58
N THR A 91 13.03 9.26 5.34
CA THR A 91 12.54 10.53 4.79
C THR A 91 13.75 11.31 4.30
N PRO A 92 13.85 11.64 3.00
CA PRO A 92 14.96 12.44 2.48
C PRO A 92 15.10 13.73 3.27
N ASN A 93 16.30 13.99 3.78
CA ASN A 93 16.58 15.15 4.60
C ASN A 93 16.85 16.35 3.66
N ASP A 94 15.80 16.85 3.01
CA ASP A 94 15.87 17.97 2.05
C ASP A 94 15.79 19.35 2.73
N GLY A 95 15.80 19.40 4.06
CA GLY A 95 15.64 20.63 4.84
C GLY A 95 14.19 21.13 4.93
N SER A 96 13.24 20.47 4.25
CA SER A 96 11.82 20.75 4.39
C SER A 96 11.22 19.90 5.52
N ARG A 97 10.52 20.54 6.46
CA ARG A 97 9.89 19.88 7.62
C ARG A 97 8.68 19.01 7.27
N ALA A 98 8.37 18.80 5.99
CA ALA A 98 7.15 18.13 5.56
C ALA A 98 7.32 17.37 4.23
N SER A 99 8.46 16.69 4.04
CA SER A 99 8.67 15.90 2.81
C SER A 99 7.69 14.72 2.75
N ASN A 100 6.84 14.69 1.72
CA ASN A 100 5.99 13.53 1.41
C ASN A 100 6.76 12.40 0.71
N ASN A 101 8.08 12.53 0.60
CA ASN A 101 8.92 11.56 -0.06
C ASN A 101 9.51 10.58 0.95
N PHE A 102 9.60 9.32 0.54
CA PHE A 102 10.15 8.22 1.31
C PHE A 102 11.12 7.45 0.41
N LEU A 103 12.39 7.41 0.80
CA LEU A 103 13.40 6.60 0.14
C LEU A 103 13.33 5.17 0.70
N PHE A 104 12.91 4.24 -0.14
CA PHE A 104 12.92 2.82 0.14
C PHE A 104 14.17 2.20 -0.47
N THR A 105 15.02 1.60 0.36
CA THR A 105 16.23 0.90 -0.07
C THR A 105 16.10 -0.59 0.22
N ARG A 106 16.14 -1.43 -0.81
CA ARG A 106 16.10 -2.89 -0.65
C ARG A 106 17.42 -3.37 -0.06
N MET A 107 17.37 -4.07 1.07
CA MET A 107 18.59 -4.45 1.79
C MET A 107 19.45 -5.49 1.04
N ARG A 108 18.83 -6.35 0.22
CA ARG A 108 19.52 -7.45 -0.49
C ARG A 108 20.51 -6.93 -1.54
N ASP A 109 20.13 -5.92 -2.31
CA ASP A 109 20.85 -5.47 -3.50
C ASP A 109 20.97 -3.94 -3.62
N ARG A 110 20.54 -3.21 -2.58
CA ARG A 110 20.62 -1.74 -2.50
C ARG A 110 19.88 -1.03 -3.63
N GLN A 111 18.84 -1.66 -4.18
CA GLN A 111 17.96 -0.98 -5.12
C GLN A 111 17.14 0.08 -4.37
N ASN A 112 17.14 1.30 -4.90
CA ASN A 112 16.44 2.44 -4.33
C ASN A 112 15.17 2.75 -5.13
N VAL A 113 14.10 3.07 -4.41
CA VAL A 113 12.86 3.60 -4.97
C VAL A 113 12.41 4.76 -4.08
N THR A 114 12.20 5.93 -4.67
CA THR A 114 11.64 7.07 -3.94
C THR A 114 10.13 7.12 -4.16
N TYR A 115 9.40 6.82 -3.11
CA TYR A 115 7.95 6.92 -3.06
C TYR A 115 7.51 8.30 -2.62
N ASN A 116 6.46 8.82 -3.22
CA ASN A 116 5.78 10.04 -2.83
C ASN A 116 4.39 9.66 -2.29
N LEU A 117 4.10 10.04 -1.05
CA LEU A 117 2.77 9.96 -0.46
C LEU A 117 1.88 11.02 -1.08
N SER A 118 0.94 10.60 -1.91
CA SER A 118 0.08 11.53 -2.65
C SER A 118 -1.31 11.65 -2.04
N TYR A 119 -1.78 10.63 -1.31
CA TYR A 119 -3.04 10.66 -0.58
C TYR A 119 -3.05 9.63 0.55
N TRP A 120 -3.77 9.91 1.64
CA TRP A 120 -4.12 8.88 2.61
C TRP A 120 -5.42 9.21 3.34
N ASN A 121 -6.13 8.17 3.76
CA ASN A 121 -7.37 8.27 4.50
C ASN A 121 -7.34 7.28 5.67
N PRO A 122 -7.23 7.76 6.92
CA PRO A 122 -7.15 6.89 8.09
C PRO A 122 -8.46 6.16 8.40
N THR A 123 -9.60 6.73 8.02
CA THR A 123 -10.93 6.14 8.23
C THR A 123 -11.14 4.92 7.32
N GLN A 124 -10.77 5.04 6.04
CA GLN A 124 -10.83 3.94 5.07
C GLN A 124 -9.56 3.08 5.05
N LYS A 125 -8.60 3.38 5.93
CA LYS A 125 -7.36 2.63 6.09
C LYS A 125 -6.55 2.45 4.81
N CYS A 126 -6.53 3.47 3.97
CA CYS A 126 -5.92 3.40 2.65
C CYS A 126 -4.98 4.58 2.40
N PHE A 127 -4.01 4.40 1.52
CA PHE A 127 -3.10 5.44 1.05
C PHE A 127 -2.62 5.17 -0.36
N VAL A 128 -2.13 6.22 -1.00
CA VAL A 128 -1.67 6.20 -2.38
C VAL A 128 -0.24 6.66 -2.42
N PHE A 129 0.59 5.79 -2.95
CA PHE A 129 1.95 6.12 -3.31
C PHE A 129 2.09 6.31 -4.81
N THR A 130 2.91 7.28 -5.20
CA THR A 130 3.42 7.43 -6.56
C THR A 130 4.93 7.37 -6.56
N PHE A 131 5.53 6.90 -7.64
CA PHE A 131 6.98 6.80 -7.76
C PHE A 131 7.39 6.66 -9.22
N ASN A 132 8.67 6.89 -9.50
CA ASN A 132 9.27 6.63 -10.81
C ASN A 132 10.31 5.53 -10.67
N VAL A 133 10.36 4.63 -11.65
CA VAL A 133 11.42 3.61 -11.75
C VAL A 133 12.50 4.16 -12.67
N SER A 134 13.76 4.09 -12.23
CA SER A 134 14.88 4.53 -13.07
C SER A 134 14.88 3.80 -14.41
N GLY A 135 15.07 4.54 -15.50
CA GLY A 135 15.03 4.00 -16.87
C GLY A 135 13.63 3.80 -17.45
N VAL A 136 12.56 4.13 -16.72
CA VAL A 136 11.19 4.11 -17.22
C VAL A 136 10.60 5.51 -17.16
N ASP A 137 10.32 6.10 -18.32
CA ASP A 137 9.71 7.43 -18.43
C ASP A 137 8.18 7.36 -18.24
N ARG A 138 7.75 6.77 -17.12
CA ARG A 138 6.36 6.79 -16.68
C ARG A 138 6.27 6.74 -15.17
N MET A 139 5.27 7.44 -14.65
CA MET A 139 4.93 7.40 -13.23
C MET A 139 4.19 6.11 -12.90
N HIS A 140 4.52 5.55 -11.75
CA HIS A 140 3.92 4.37 -11.18
C HIS A 140 3.19 4.67 -9.89
N CYS A 141 2.23 3.81 -9.56
CA CYS A 141 1.23 4.10 -8.55
C CYS A 141 0.85 2.82 -7.82
N GLU A 142 0.69 2.94 -6.51
CA GLU A 142 0.19 1.90 -5.64
C GLU A 142 -0.92 2.46 -4.75
N VAL A 143 -2.05 1.77 -4.73
CA VAL A 143 -3.03 1.93 -3.65
C VAL A 143 -2.70 0.86 -2.63
N ASN A 144 -2.43 1.29 -1.42
CA ASN A 144 -2.14 0.42 -0.29
C ASN A 144 -3.23 0.56 0.76
N VAL A 145 -3.44 -0.52 1.52
CA VAL A 145 -4.38 -0.59 2.64
C VAL A 145 -3.68 -1.16 3.86
N TRP A 146 -4.21 -0.95 5.06
CA TRP A 146 -3.66 -1.58 6.26
C TRP A 146 -4.65 -2.47 7.02
N ASP A 147 -4.08 -3.36 7.82
CA ASP A 147 -4.68 -4.50 8.51
C ASP A 147 -5.12 -5.64 7.56
N ALA A 148 -6.01 -5.39 6.60
CA ALA A 148 -6.56 -6.41 5.69
C ALA A 148 -6.81 -5.87 4.27
N LEU A 149 -6.84 -6.76 3.28
CA LEU A 149 -7.30 -6.43 1.92
C LEU A 149 -8.82 -6.21 1.92
N PRO A 150 -9.35 -5.27 1.12
CA PRO A 150 -10.78 -5.05 1.02
C PRO A 150 -11.47 -6.21 0.29
N GLN A 151 -12.78 -6.37 0.50
CA GLN A 151 -13.59 -7.27 -0.30
C GLN A 151 -13.98 -6.65 -1.65
N ASN A 152 -14.11 -5.32 -1.69
CA ASN A 152 -14.45 -4.60 -2.92
C ASN A 152 -13.94 -3.15 -2.89
N ASP A 153 -14.04 -2.48 -4.04
CA ASP A 153 -13.54 -1.12 -4.24
C ASP A 153 -14.23 -0.04 -3.37
N THR A 154 -15.45 -0.30 -2.86
CA THR A 154 -16.21 0.71 -2.11
C THR A 154 -15.60 1.00 -0.74
N GLU A 155 -14.93 0.01 -0.13
CA GLU A 155 -14.26 0.14 1.18
C GLU A 155 -13.12 1.16 1.17
N VAL A 156 -12.50 1.37 0.01
CA VAL A 156 -11.36 2.28 -0.20
C VAL A 156 -11.67 3.36 -1.24
N SER A 157 -12.95 3.69 -1.38
CA SER A 157 -13.49 4.59 -2.41
C SER A 157 -12.83 5.97 -2.42
N SER A 158 -12.36 6.49 -1.28
CA SER A 158 -11.67 7.79 -1.21
C SER A 158 -10.31 7.74 -1.92
N CYS A 159 -9.50 6.70 -1.67
CA CYS A 159 -8.22 6.53 -2.35
C CYS A 159 -8.40 6.31 -3.85
N LEU A 160 -9.40 5.51 -4.25
CA LEU A 160 -9.71 5.28 -5.67
C LEU A 160 -10.25 6.53 -6.36
N THR A 161 -11.12 7.29 -5.70
CA THR A 161 -11.62 8.57 -6.23
C THR A 161 -10.48 9.57 -6.37
N TRP A 162 -9.57 9.62 -5.40
CA TRP A 162 -8.39 10.48 -5.49
C TRP A 162 -7.51 10.11 -6.69
N VAL A 163 -7.23 8.81 -6.90
CA VAL A 163 -6.48 8.36 -8.09
C VAL A 163 -7.21 8.72 -9.38
N ASN A 164 -8.52 8.46 -9.47
CA ASN A 164 -9.34 8.70 -10.66
C ASN A 164 -9.62 10.17 -10.95
N SER A 165 -9.30 11.08 -10.03
CA SER A 165 -9.43 12.53 -10.22
C SER A 165 -8.07 13.19 -10.43
N SER A 166 -7.04 12.73 -9.73
CA SER A 166 -5.73 13.38 -9.68
C SER A 166 -4.70 12.73 -10.61
N LEU A 167 -4.83 11.44 -10.93
CA LEU A 167 -3.79 10.66 -11.59
C LEU A 167 -4.27 9.84 -12.81
N THR A 168 -5.49 10.06 -13.31
CA THR A 168 -6.16 9.24 -14.34
C THR A 168 -5.35 9.04 -15.62
N SER A 169 -4.58 10.05 -16.05
CA SER A 169 -3.73 9.96 -17.25
C SER A 169 -2.35 9.34 -16.99
N LYS A 170 -1.98 9.13 -15.72
CA LYS A 170 -0.64 8.69 -15.31
C LYS A 170 -0.64 7.33 -14.62
N CYS A 171 -1.76 6.90 -14.05
CA CYS A 171 -1.90 5.61 -13.38
C CYS A 171 -2.95 4.75 -14.09
N SER A 172 -2.51 3.63 -14.67
CA SER A 172 -3.40 2.55 -15.08
C SER A 172 -3.04 1.30 -14.27
N PHE A 173 -3.95 0.83 -13.42
CA PHE A 173 -3.70 -0.35 -12.60
C PHE A 173 -3.70 -1.61 -13.46
N SER A 174 -2.60 -2.35 -13.44
CA SER A 174 -2.47 -3.66 -14.08
C SER A 174 -2.98 -4.79 -13.19
N LEU A 175 -3.03 -4.55 -11.88
CA LEU A 175 -3.32 -5.57 -10.88
C LEU A 175 -4.17 -5.03 -9.74
N SER A 176 -5.03 -5.90 -9.23
CA SER A 176 -5.86 -5.69 -8.04
C SER A 176 -5.88 -6.95 -7.17
N TYR A 177 -5.65 -6.78 -5.88
CA TYR A 177 -5.65 -7.85 -4.88
C TYR A 177 -6.87 -7.68 -3.97
N TYR A 178 -7.55 -8.76 -3.64
CA TYR A 178 -8.71 -8.75 -2.76
C TYR A 178 -8.54 -9.82 -1.70
N PHE A 179 -9.31 -9.73 -0.62
CA PHE A 179 -9.27 -10.74 0.43
C PHE A 179 -9.33 -12.17 -0.12
N GLU A 180 -10.21 -12.42 -1.10
CA GLU A 180 -10.45 -13.75 -1.66
C GLU A 180 -9.27 -14.37 -2.41
N ASN A 181 -8.34 -13.56 -2.94
CA ASN A 181 -7.26 -14.03 -3.82
C ASN A 181 -5.88 -14.11 -3.13
N CYS A 182 -5.74 -13.51 -1.95
CA CYS A 182 -4.46 -13.37 -1.26
C CYS A 182 -4.45 -13.72 0.23
N ASP A 183 -5.56 -13.53 0.94
CA ASP A 183 -5.61 -13.73 2.39
C ASP A 183 -6.29 -15.05 2.79
N ARG A 184 -6.33 -16.03 1.87
CA ARG A 184 -6.75 -17.38 2.25
C ARG A 184 -5.64 -18.00 3.10
N PRO A 185 -5.93 -18.49 4.33
CA PRO A 185 -5.03 -19.42 4.97
C PRO A 185 -4.81 -20.57 3.99
N TYR A 186 -3.55 -20.82 3.64
CA TYR A 186 -3.21 -21.99 2.83
C TYR A 186 -3.65 -23.19 3.67
N ASN A 187 -4.72 -23.88 3.26
CA ASN A 187 -5.07 -25.19 3.81
C ASN A 187 -3.99 -26.15 3.33
N PHE A 188 -2.82 -26.10 3.98
CA PHE A 188 -1.88 -27.17 3.93
C PHE A 188 -2.53 -28.32 4.69
N THR A 189 -3.24 -29.19 3.96
CA THR A 189 -3.44 -30.58 4.39
C THR A 189 -2.07 -31.26 4.27
N ARG A 190 -1.13 -30.81 5.11
CA ARG A 190 0.12 -31.53 5.33
C ARG A 190 -0.27 -32.71 6.18
N TYR A 191 -0.10 -33.90 5.66
CA TYR A 191 -0.14 -35.13 6.44
C TYR A 191 0.65 -34.92 7.75
N GLY A 192 -0.08 -34.77 8.85
CA GLY A 192 0.36 -35.11 10.20
C GLY A 192 1.41 -34.25 10.90
N ILE A 193 1.63 -32.97 10.57
CA ILE A 193 2.49 -32.12 11.44
C ILE A 193 1.90 -30.71 11.59
N THR A 194 1.29 -30.48 12.75
CA THR A 194 0.99 -29.16 13.32
C THR A 194 2.29 -28.48 13.73
N THR A 195 2.59 -27.31 13.15
CA THR A 195 3.47 -26.32 13.79
C THR A 195 2.89 -24.93 13.60
N ASP A 196 2.28 -24.47 14.68
CA ASP A 196 2.13 -23.12 15.24
C ASP A 196 2.10 -21.90 14.31
N SER A 197 0.92 -21.29 14.31
CA SER A 197 0.63 -19.88 14.12
C SER A 197 1.34 -18.98 15.14
N TYR A 198 2.17 -18.01 14.68
CA TYR A 198 2.39 -16.66 15.27
C TYR A 198 3.10 -15.71 14.27
#